data_AF-A0AAV2IBR9-F1
#
_entry.id   AF-A0AAV2IBR9-F1
#
_cell.length_a   1.000
_cell.length_b   1.000
_cell.length_c   1.000
_cell.angle_alpha   90.00
_cell.angle_beta   90.00
_cell.angle_gamma   90.00
#
_symmetry.space_group_name_H-M   'P 1'
#
loop_
_entity.id
_entity.type
_entity.pdbx_description
1 polymer ?
#
loop_
_entity_poly.entity_id
_entity_poly.type
_entity_poly.pdbx_seq_one_letter_code
_entity_poly.pdbx_strand_id
1 'polypeptide(L)'
;MGSKKMKYKCIECGSSVESLYRDYKANIIKIHHCESCQSVADKYIEYEPIIILLDALLLQPQAYRHLLLNTQFDAHWRLAFLFWICDAFSKLVLQRVELTNSQPSSGSEYVNYTYLGLELYLNFIIAATELLVLTVVVLSVYALKHFCTQGDLKHFSPSLIFKAVIIASLGHVLAIPALLWGQLYRNVYIHLTQGFVCLSTIQALRVVNQRKYNTFWAVLAVIFGFSAQMVVSSKMHYWLG
;
A
#
# COMPACT_ATOMS: atom_id res chain seq x y z
N MET A 1 -37.01 -17.87 7.77
CA MET A 1 -35.54 -17.98 7.69
C MET A 1 -35.03 -16.78 6.89
N GLY A 2 -34.58 -15.73 7.58
CA GLY A 2 -34.03 -14.55 6.92
C GLY A 2 -32.63 -14.87 6.40
N SER A 3 -32.42 -14.74 5.10
CA SER A 3 -31.10 -14.86 4.47
C SER A 3 -30.17 -13.82 5.10
N LYS A 4 -29.28 -14.25 5.99
CA LYS A 4 -28.26 -13.39 6.57
C LYS A 4 -27.28 -13.02 5.46
N LYS A 5 -27.17 -11.71 5.19
CA LYS A 5 -26.16 -11.20 4.25
C LYS A 5 -24.77 -11.48 4.82
N MET A 6 -24.06 -12.41 4.18
CA MET A 6 -22.65 -12.72 4.44
C MET A 6 -21.80 -11.49 4.08
N LYS A 7 -21.43 -10.68 5.08
CA LYS A 7 -20.70 -9.41 4.87
C LYS A 7 -19.18 -9.58 4.96
N TYR A 8 -18.70 -10.59 5.69
CA TYR A 8 -17.29 -10.75 6.04
C TYR A 8 -16.65 -11.93 5.31
N LYS A 9 -15.31 -11.98 5.33
CA LYS A 9 -14.54 -13.07 4.73
C LYS A 9 -13.51 -13.63 5.70
N CYS A 10 -13.27 -14.93 5.65
CA CYS A 10 -12.24 -15.56 6.46
C CYS A 10 -10.84 -15.10 6.03
N ILE A 11 -9.99 -14.75 6.99
CA ILE A 11 -8.61 -14.33 6.73
C ILE A 11 -7.71 -15.48 6.25
N GLU A 12 -8.09 -16.75 6.48
CA GLU A 12 -7.31 -17.94 6.10
C GLU A 12 -7.69 -18.50 4.72
N CYS A 13 -8.97 -18.82 4.52
CA CYS A 13 -9.44 -19.45 3.27
C CYS A 13 -10.12 -18.47 2.30
N GLY A 14 -10.49 -17.26 2.74
CA GLY A 14 -11.20 -16.29 1.92
C GLY A 14 -12.68 -16.61 1.67
N SER A 15 -13.24 -17.66 2.28
CA SER A 15 -14.66 -17.97 2.18
C SER A 15 -15.49 -16.89 2.88
N SER A 16 -16.73 -16.68 2.42
CA SER A 16 -17.66 -15.77 3.07
C SER A 16 -18.08 -16.29 4.45
N VAL A 17 -18.25 -15.40 5.42
CA VAL A 17 -18.64 -15.70 6.81
C VAL A 17 -19.76 -14.75 7.24
N GLU A 18 -20.75 -15.26 7.98
CA GLU A 18 -21.90 -14.46 8.47
C GLU A 18 -21.50 -13.41 9.51
N SER A 19 -20.72 -13.83 10.50
CA SER A 19 -20.32 -13.03 11.65
C SER A 19 -18.91 -13.42 12.07
N LEU A 20 -18.05 -12.44 12.33
CA LEU A 20 -16.69 -12.70 12.79
C LEU A 20 -16.61 -12.99 14.30
N TYR A 21 -17.56 -12.47 15.07
CA TYR A 21 -17.66 -12.68 16.52
C TYR A 21 -19.13 -12.77 16.96
N ARG A 22 -19.34 -13.34 18.15
CA ARG A 22 -20.59 -13.23 18.90
C ARG A 22 -20.34 -12.52 20.21
N ASP A 23 -21.12 -11.47 20.46
CA ASP A 23 -21.16 -10.81 21.76
C ASP A 23 -22.07 -11.58 22.69
N TYR A 24 -21.47 -12.24 23.68
CA TYR A 24 -22.22 -12.68 24.85
C TYR A 24 -22.36 -11.46 25.76
N LYS A 25 -23.60 -11.09 26.09
CA LYS A 25 -23.91 -9.97 27.01
C LYS A 25 -22.95 -10.04 28.21
N ALA A 26 -22.33 -8.89 28.54
CA ALA A 26 -21.21 -8.70 29.48
C ALA A 26 -19.79 -8.57 28.87
N ASN A 27 -19.64 -7.97 27.68
CA ASN A 27 -18.35 -7.71 27.01
C ASN A 27 -17.48 -8.96 26.74
N ILE A 28 -18.06 -10.16 26.74
CA ILE A 28 -17.34 -11.39 26.38
C ILE A 28 -17.58 -11.64 24.90
N ILE A 29 -16.57 -11.31 24.10
CA ILE A 29 -16.55 -11.55 22.66
C ILE A 29 -16.03 -12.98 22.44
N LYS A 30 -16.76 -13.80 21.68
CA LYS A 30 -16.27 -15.11 21.24
C LYS A 30 -16.06 -15.09 19.73
N ILE A 31 -14.83 -15.29 19.28
CA ILE A 31 -14.49 -15.33 17.85
C ILE A 31 -15.16 -16.54 17.19
N HIS A 32 -15.68 -16.34 15.99
CA HIS A 32 -16.32 -17.39 15.20
C HIS A 32 -15.27 -18.20 14.44
N HIS A 33 -15.49 -19.51 14.32
CA HIS A 33 -14.70 -20.38 13.44
C HIS A 33 -15.29 -20.39 12.03
N CYS A 34 -14.44 -20.45 11.02
CA CYS A 34 -14.88 -20.58 9.63
C CYS A 34 -15.43 -21.99 9.40
N GLU A 35 -16.62 -22.12 8.82
CA GLU A 35 -17.22 -23.42 8.51
C GLU A 35 -16.42 -24.21 7.46
N SER A 36 -15.74 -23.51 6.54
CA SER A 36 -15.00 -24.13 5.45
C SER A 36 -13.62 -24.67 5.86
N CYS A 37 -12.87 -23.94 6.70
CA CYS A 37 -11.50 -24.31 7.08
C CYS A 37 -11.33 -24.60 8.57
N GLN A 38 -12.38 -24.47 9.38
CA GLN A 38 -12.43 -24.73 10.83
C GLN A 38 -11.46 -23.90 11.69
N SER A 39 -10.61 -23.07 11.07
CA SER A 39 -9.77 -22.10 11.75
C SER A 39 -10.58 -20.89 12.24
N VAL A 40 -10.00 -20.11 13.14
CA VAL A 40 -10.54 -18.82 13.57
C VAL A 40 -10.76 -17.92 12.35
N ALA A 41 -11.97 -17.35 12.20
CA ALA A 41 -12.35 -16.64 10.97
C ALA A 41 -11.56 -15.33 10.78
N ASP A 42 -11.31 -14.61 11.87
CA ASP A 42 -10.49 -13.40 11.89
C ASP A 42 -9.93 -13.15 13.31
N LYS A 43 -8.62 -13.37 13.49
CA LYS A 43 -7.92 -13.16 14.76
C LYS A 43 -7.63 -11.67 15.05
N TYR A 44 -7.63 -10.82 14.03
CA TYR A 44 -7.15 -9.44 14.12
C TYR A 44 -8.15 -8.48 14.76
N ILE A 45 -9.38 -8.93 15.01
CA ILE A 45 -10.41 -8.12 15.67
C ILE A 45 -10.03 -7.77 17.13
N GLU A 46 -9.27 -8.64 17.77
CA GLU A 46 -8.78 -8.43 19.15
C GLU A 46 -7.43 -7.69 19.18
N TYR A 47 -6.76 -7.55 18.03
CA TYR A 47 -5.41 -6.99 17.98
C TYR A 47 -5.45 -5.48 17.84
N GLU A 48 -4.43 -4.82 18.39
CA GLU A 48 -4.24 -3.41 18.17
C GLU A 48 -3.82 -3.10 16.72
N PRO A 49 -4.22 -1.95 16.15
CA PRO A 49 -3.89 -1.57 14.78
C PRO A 49 -2.40 -1.64 14.42
N ILE A 50 -1.51 -1.38 15.38
CA ILE A 50 -0.05 -1.41 15.16
C ILE A 50 0.42 -2.84 14.84
N ILE A 51 -0.12 -3.85 15.52
CA ILE A 51 0.22 -5.26 15.27
C ILE A 51 -0.25 -5.67 13.87
N ILE A 52 -1.44 -5.24 13.49
CA ILE A 52 -2.00 -5.49 12.15
C ILE A 52 -1.12 -4.84 11.07
N LEU A 53 -0.65 -3.62 11.30
CA LEU A 53 0.25 -2.92 10.39
C LEU A 53 1.61 -3.63 10.28
N LEU A 54 2.15 -4.14 11.39
CA LEU A 54 3.39 -4.94 11.36
C LEU A 54 3.21 -6.23 10.57
N ASP A 55 2.12 -6.96 10.74
CA ASP A 55 1.86 -8.17 9.94
C ASP A 55 1.66 -7.85 8.46
N ALA A 56 1.05 -6.70 8.13
CA ALA A 56 0.96 -6.21 6.76
C ALA A 56 2.35 -5.84 6.19
N LEU A 57 3.23 -5.25 7.01
CA LEU A 57 4.64 -4.99 6.69
C LEU A 57 5.42 -6.28 6.42
N LEU A 58 5.04 -7.38 7.05
CA LEU A 58 5.61 -8.71 6.80
C LEU A 58 4.98 -9.42 5.59
N LEU A 59 4.21 -8.70 4.77
CA LEU A 59 3.48 -9.23 3.61
C LEU A 59 2.51 -10.38 3.94
N GLN A 60 2.06 -10.50 5.19
CA GLN A 60 1.17 -11.59 5.58
C GLN A 60 -0.21 -11.42 4.93
N PRO A 61 -0.67 -12.39 4.12
CA PRO A 61 -1.94 -12.26 3.39
C PRO A 61 -3.16 -12.12 4.32
N GLN A 62 -3.07 -12.65 5.54
CA GLN A 62 -4.11 -12.59 6.56
C GLN A 62 -4.40 -11.14 6.98
N ALA A 63 -3.35 -10.35 7.24
CA ALA A 63 -3.48 -8.93 7.58
C ALA A 63 -4.09 -8.12 6.43
N TYR A 64 -3.64 -8.34 5.19
CA TYR A 64 -4.25 -7.69 4.02
C TYR A 64 -5.74 -8.02 3.87
N ARG A 65 -6.15 -9.28 4.11
CA ARG A 65 -7.56 -9.69 4.04
C ARG A 65 -8.40 -8.99 5.12
N HIS A 66 -7.88 -8.90 6.33
CA HIS A 66 -8.53 -8.16 7.41
C HIS A 66 -8.71 -6.68 7.02
N LEU A 67 -7.61 -6.00 6.68
CA LEU A 67 -7.55 -4.58 6.34
C LEU A 67 -8.46 -4.20 5.16
N LEU A 68 -8.52 -5.05 4.13
CA LEU A 68 -9.25 -4.75 2.89
C LEU A 68 -10.72 -5.14 2.93
N LEU A 69 -11.07 -6.23 3.62
CA LEU A 69 -12.37 -6.90 3.42
C LEU A 69 -13.21 -6.97 4.69
N ASN A 70 -12.59 -6.98 5.87
CA ASN A 70 -13.31 -7.12 7.14
C ASN A 70 -13.40 -5.81 7.92
N THR A 71 -12.48 -4.88 7.71
CA THR A 71 -12.48 -3.57 8.40
C THR A 71 -13.07 -2.45 7.55
N GLN A 72 -13.94 -1.66 8.18
CA GLN A 72 -14.29 -0.33 7.70
C GLN A 72 -13.24 0.64 8.23
N PHE A 73 -12.11 0.75 7.53
CA PHE A 73 -11.10 1.75 7.87
C PHE A 73 -11.72 3.15 7.79
N ASP A 74 -11.93 3.83 8.91
CA ASP A 74 -12.32 5.25 8.93
C ASP A 74 -11.10 6.18 8.88
N ALA A 75 -9.93 5.70 9.29
CA ALA A 75 -8.67 6.46 9.32
C ALA A 75 -7.82 6.35 8.03
N HIS A 76 -8.37 5.81 6.94
CA HIS A 76 -7.63 5.54 5.70
C HIS A 76 -6.94 6.77 5.10
N TRP A 77 -7.58 7.94 5.16
CA TRP A 77 -7.00 9.18 4.64
C TRP A 77 -5.84 9.70 5.50
N ARG A 78 -5.88 9.50 6.82
CA ARG A 78 -4.79 9.89 7.73
C ARG A 78 -3.54 9.06 7.46
N LEU A 79 -3.72 7.76 7.29
CA LEU A 79 -2.63 6.83 6.93
C LEU A 79 -2.09 7.11 5.52
N ALA A 80 -2.97 7.36 4.55
CA ALA A 80 -2.55 7.73 3.20
C ALA A 80 -1.68 9.00 3.20
N PHE A 81 -2.10 10.02 3.97
CA PHE A 81 -1.34 11.26 4.13
C PHE A 81 0.01 11.02 4.82
N LEU A 82 0.05 10.18 5.86
CA LEU A 82 1.29 9.80 6.54
C LEU A 82 2.26 9.12 5.57
N PHE A 83 1.82 8.11 4.83
CA PHE A 83 2.66 7.38 3.88
C PHE A 83 3.17 8.28 2.75
N TRP A 84 2.33 9.21 2.29
CA TRP A 84 2.72 10.22 1.30
C TRP A 84 3.81 11.16 1.82
N ILE A 85 3.70 11.65 3.06
CA ILE A 85 4.77 12.45 3.68
C ILE A 85 6.06 11.64 3.82
N CYS A 86 5.97 10.39 4.28
CA CYS A 86 7.13 9.51 4.43
C CYS A 86 7.86 9.31 3.09
N ASP A 87 7.13 9.13 2.01
CA ASP A 87 7.69 8.99 0.67
C ASP A 87 8.37 10.28 0.18
N ALA A 88 7.68 11.43 0.29
CA ALA A 88 8.22 12.73 -0.09
C ALA A 88 9.50 13.08 0.70
N PHE A 89 9.50 12.79 2.01
CA PHE A 89 10.66 13.00 2.86
C PHE A 89 11.82 12.08 2.49
N SER A 90 11.54 10.81 2.21
CA SER A 90 12.57 9.86 1.77
C SER A 90 13.24 10.31 0.48
N LYS A 91 12.47 10.80 -0.50
CA LYS A 91 12.99 11.36 -1.76
C LYS A 91 13.85 12.59 -1.55
N LEU A 92 13.39 13.54 -0.72
CA LEU A 92 14.17 14.74 -0.39
C LEU A 92 15.52 14.39 0.21
N VAL A 93 15.54 13.50 1.21
CA VAL A 93 16.81 13.11 1.84
C VAL A 93 17.69 12.40 0.82
N LEU A 94 17.17 11.45 0.04
CA LEU A 94 17.95 10.76 -0.99
C LEU A 94 18.57 11.73 -2.01
N GLN A 95 17.79 12.72 -2.49
CA GLN A 95 18.26 13.76 -3.39
C GLN A 95 19.40 14.58 -2.78
N ARG A 96 19.27 15.00 -1.51
CA ARG A 96 20.30 15.79 -0.82
C ARG A 96 21.60 15.02 -0.65
N VAL A 97 21.52 13.75 -0.25
CA VAL A 97 22.74 12.97 -0.09
C VAL A 97 23.41 12.68 -1.44
N GLU A 98 22.68 12.68 -2.56
CA GLU A 98 23.27 12.58 -3.91
C GLU A 98 24.05 13.86 -4.30
N LEU A 99 23.47 15.03 -4.01
CA LEU A 99 24.12 16.32 -4.24
C LEU A 99 25.42 16.46 -3.44
N THR A 100 25.41 16.08 -2.16
CA THR A 100 26.60 16.10 -1.29
C THR A 100 27.72 15.19 -1.81
N ASN A 101 27.39 14.05 -2.42
CA ASN A 101 28.39 13.15 -3.00
C ASN A 101 28.97 13.67 -4.31
N SER A 102 28.16 14.36 -5.12
CA SER A 102 28.53 14.83 -6.46
C SER A 102 29.42 16.08 -6.43
N GLN A 103 29.25 16.94 -5.42
CA GLN A 103 30.12 18.09 -5.18
C GLN A 103 30.66 18.07 -3.74
N PRO A 104 31.87 17.56 -3.52
CA PRO A 104 32.56 17.73 -2.25
C PRO A 104 33.10 19.17 -2.16
N SER A 105 32.21 20.16 -1.97
CA SER A 105 32.60 21.55 -1.80
C SER A 105 33.17 21.76 -0.40
N SER A 106 34.44 22.20 -0.37
CA SER A 106 35.17 22.57 0.83
C SER A 106 34.70 23.94 1.35
N GLY A 107 33.59 23.95 2.10
CA GLY A 107 33.09 25.14 2.78
C GLY A 107 31.78 24.85 3.48
N SER A 108 31.56 25.44 4.66
CA SER A 108 30.28 25.33 5.39
C SER A 108 29.17 25.98 4.57
N GLU A 109 28.49 25.19 3.74
CA GLU A 109 27.36 25.64 2.94
C GLU A 109 26.22 26.00 3.90
N TYR A 110 25.88 27.29 3.96
CA TYR A 110 24.77 27.76 4.78
C TYR A 110 23.47 27.17 4.24
N VAL A 111 22.79 26.33 5.04
CA VAL A 111 21.50 25.75 4.66
C VAL A 111 20.48 26.86 4.54
N ASN A 112 20.10 27.20 3.31
CA ASN A 112 19.04 28.16 3.08
C ASN A 112 17.67 27.47 3.22
N TYR A 113 17.02 27.71 4.35
CA TYR A 113 15.73 27.11 4.70
C TYR A 113 14.63 27.38 3.65
N THR A 114 14.70 28.49 2.92
CA THR A 114 13.72 28.82 1.87
C THR A 114 13.80 27.85 0.69
N TYR A 115 15.02 27.53 0.23
CA TYR A 115 15.22 26.56 -0.86
C TYR A 115 14.93 25.13 -0.40
N LEU A 116 15.29 24.80 0.84
CA LEU A 116 14.95 23.50 1.43
C LEU A 116 13.43 23.28 1.50
N GLY A 117 12.68 24.31 1.88
CA GLY A 117 11.22 24.28 1.87
C GLY A 117 10.65 24.04 0.48
N LEU A 118 11.15 24.76 -0.53
CA LEU A 118 10.70 24.59 -1.92
C LEU A 118 10.95 23.16 -2.44
N GLU A 119 12.14 22.61 -2.20
CA GLU A 119 12.46 21.24 -2.60
C GLU A 119 11.58 20.20 -1.91
N LEU A 120 11.22 20.40 -0.65
CA LEU A 120 10.23 19.56 0.03
C LEU A 120 8.87 19.59 -0.68
N TYR A 121 8.39 20.79 -1.06
CA TYR A 121 7.13 20.93 -1.80
C TYR A 121 7.18 20.25 -3.18
N LEU A 122 8.30 20.35 -3.90
CA LEU A 122 8.47 19.68 -5.19
C LEU A 122 8.46 18.16 -5.03
N ASN A 123 9.21 17.62 -4.05
CA ASN A 123 9.23 16.19 -3.75
C ASN A 123 7.84 15.68 -3.33
N PHE A 124 7.04 16.51 -2.66
CA PHE A 124 5.67 16.21 -2.30
C PHE A 124 4.76 16.09 -3.54
N ILE A 125 4.90 16.99 -4.51
CA ILE A 125 4.18 16.92 -5.80
C ILE A 125 4.61 15.65 -6.55
N ILE A 126 5.91 15.34 -6.62
CA ILE A 126 6.42 14.12 -7.29
C ILE A 126 5.87 12.85 -6.62
N ALA A 127 5.84 12.78 -5.29
CA ALA A 127 5.24 11.65 -4.58
C ALA A 127 3.74 11.53 -4.84
N ALA A 128 3.02 12.66 -4.92
CA ALA A 128 1.58 12.66 -5.21
C ALA A 128 1.29 12.16 -6.63
N THR A 129 2.05 12.63 -7.61
CA THR A 129 1.88 12.22 -9.01
C THR A 129 2.21 10.75 -9.20
N GLU A 130 3.27 10.23 -8.57
CA GLU A 130 3.58 8.80 -8.62
C GLU A 130 2.47 7.95 -8.01
N LEU A 131 1.91 8.33 -6.87
CA LEU A 131 0.78 7.61 -6.26
C LEU A 131 -0.47 7.67 -7.14
N LEU A 132 -0.75 8.83 -7.74
CA LEU A 132 -1.87 9.02 -8.65
C LEU A 132 -1.70 8.16 -9.91
N VAL A 133 -0.52 8.16 -10.52
CA VAL A 133 -0.23 7.35 -11.71
C VAL A 133 -0.41 5.86 -11.41
N LEU A 134 0.12 5.36 -10.29
CA LEU A 134 -0.05 3.97 -9.90
C LEU A 134 -1.52 3.61 -9.68
N THR A 135 -2.26 4.44 -8.94
CA THR A 135 -3.69 4.17 -8.70
C THR A 135 -4.48 4.16 -10.00
N VAL A 136 -4.25 5.13 -10.90
CA VAL A 136 -4.94 5.22 -12.20
C VAL A 136 -4.60 4.03 -13.10
N VAL A 137 -3.33 3.64 -13.20
CA VAL A 137 -2.89 2.51 -14.03
C VAL A 137 -3.43 1.18 -13.49
N VAL A 138 -3.40 0.98 -12.17
CA VAL A 138 -3.95 -0.24 -11.56
C VAL A 138 -5.46 -0.31 -11.76
N LEU A 139 -6.18 0.82 -11.57
CA LEU A 139 -7.62 0.90 -11.82
C LEU A 139 -7.95 0.63 -13.29
N SER A 140 -7.18 1.18 -14.24
CA SER A 140 -7.44 1.01 -15.67
C SER A 140 -7.19 -0.43 -16.12
N VAL A 141 -6.12 -1.09 -15.66
CA VAL A 141 -5.85 -2.51 -15.96
C VAL A 141 -6.96 -3.42 -15.41
N TYR A 142 -7.42 -3.16 -14.19
CA TYR A 142 -8.51 -3.94 -13.59
C TYR A 142 -9.88 -3.64 -14.21
N ALA A 143 -10.14 -2.40 -14.61
CA ALA A 143 -11.33 -2.03 -15.36
C ALA A 143 -11.33 -2.72 -16.73
N LEU A 144 -10.20 -2.74 -17.44
CA LEU A 144 -10.04 -3.44 -18.72
C LEU A 144 -10.25 -4.95 -18.55
N LYS A 145 -9.63 -5.58 -17.54
CA LYS A 145 -9.85 -6.99 -17.22
C LYS A 145 -11.33 -7.28 -16.98
N HIS A 146 -12.00 -6.45 -16.18
CA HIS A 146 -13.42 -6.62 -15.86
C HIS A 146 -14.28 -6.49 -17.11
N PHE A 147 -14.01 -5.48 -17.94
CA PHE A 147 -14.68 -5.26 -19.22
C PHE A 147 -14.49 -6.45 -20.18
N CYS A 148 -13.26 -6.93 -20.37
CA CYS A 148 -12.97 -8.08 -21.24
C CYS A 148 -13.58 -9.39 -20.72
N THR A 149 -13.73 -9.56 -19.41
CA THR A 149 -14.21 -10.84 -18.83
C THR A 149 -15.73 -10.91 -18.70
N GLN A 150 -16.39 -9.80 -18.31
CA GLN A 150 -17.81 -9.80 -17.95
C GLN A 150 -18.67 -8.88 -18.80
N GLY A 151 -18.09 -8.00 -19.62
CA GLY A 151 -18.84 -7.11 -20.51
C GLY A 151 -19.65 -5.99 -19.83
N ASP A 152 -19.63 -5.87 -18.50
CA ASP A 152 -20.32 -4.83 -17.74
C ASP A 152 -19.44 -4.30 -16.58
N LEU A 153 -19.45 -3.00 -16.32
CA LEU A 153 -18.68 -2.33 -15.25
C LEU A 153 -19.49 -2.14 -13.96
N LYS A 154 -20.79 -2.44 -13.93
CA LYS A 154 -21.66 -2.12 -12.78
C LYS A 154 -21.27 -2.77 -11.45
N HIS A 155 -20.58 -3.90 -11.47
CA HIS A 155 -20.12 -4.59 -10.24
C HIS A 155 -18.67 -4.23 -9.85
N PHE A 156 -18.04 -3.30 -10.57
CA PHE A 156 -16.69 -2.85 -10.26
C PHE A 156 -16.71 -1.95 -9.02
N SER A 157 -16.00 -2.36 -7.97
CA SER A 157 -15.85 -1.57 -6.73
C SER A 157 -14.47 -0.87 -6.71
N PRO A 158 -14.33 0.33 -7.30
CA PRO A 158 -13.04 1.03 -7.39
C PRO A 158 -12.46 1.39 -6.02
N SER A 159 -13.32 1.62 -5.03
CA SER A 159 -12.93 1.95 -3.66
C SER A 159 -12.08 0.87 -3.00
N LEU A 160 -12.30 -0.41 -3.35
CA LEU A 160 -11.52 -1.53 -2.81
C LEU A 160 -10.09 -1.55 -3.37
N ILE A 161 -9.93 -1.25 -4.66
CA ILE A 161 -8.63 -1.16 -5.32
C ILE A 161 -7.86 0.05 -4.80
N PHE A 162 -8.52 1.20 -4.67
CA PHE A 162 -7.91 2.39 -4.09
C PHE A 162 -7.39 2.13 -2.66
N LYS A 163 -8.19 1.45 -1.81
CA LYS A 163 -7.74 1.01 -0.48
C LYS A 163 -6.55 0.05 -0.54
N ALA A 164 -6.53 -0.87 -1.51
CA ALA A 164 -5.41 -1.79 -1.71
C ALA A 164 -4.11 -1.07 -2.05
N VAL A 165 -4.17 -0.05 -2.91
CA VAL A 165 -2.98 0.75 -3.25
C VAL A 165 -2.49 1.57 -2.05
N ILE A 166 -3.40 2.15 -1.25
CA ILE A 166 -3.02 2.86 -0.01
C ILE A 166 -2.37 1.92 1.01
N ILE A 167 -2.93 0.72 1.21
CA ILE A 167 -2.33 -0.23 2.18
C ILE A 167 -0.98 -0.73 1.66
N ALA A 168 -0.82 -0.88 0.35
CA ALA A 168 0.45 -1.25 -0.25
C ALA A 168 1.54 -0.18 -0.07
N SER A 169 1.17 1.10 0.01
CA SER A 169 2.12 2.19 0.26
C SER A 169 2.68 2.23 1.69
N LEU A 170 2.23 1.34 2.58
CA LEU A 170 2.87 1.09 3.88
C LEU A 170 4.39 0.80 3.76
N GLY A 171 4.81 0.22 2.64
CA GLY A 171 6.22 -0.07 2.37
C GLY A 171 7.14 1.16 2.35
N HIS A 172 6.62 2.35 2.06
CA HIS A 172 7.42 3.58 2.11
C HIS A 172 7.85 3.93 3.54
N VAL A 173 7.18 3.44 4.58
CA VAL A 173 7.59 3.64 5.98
C VAL A 173 8.90 2.89 6.28
N LEU A 174 9.18 1.76 5.61
CA LEU A 174 10.44 1.03 5.76
C LEU A 174 11.65 1.83 5.26
N ALA A 175 11.43 2.84 4.41
CA ALA A 175 12.50 3.71 3.96
C ALA A 175 13.09 4.54 5.12
N ILE A 176 12.32 4.83 6.18
CA ILE A 176 12.78 5.69 7.28
C ILE A 176 13.91 5.01 8.10
N PRO A 177 13.75 3.78 8.63
CA PRO A 177 14.86 3.09 9.28
C PRO A 177 16.04 2.87 8.34
N ALA A 178 15.77 2.49 7.08
CA ALA A 178 16.82 2.31 6.08
C ALA A 178 17.63 3.59 5.84
N LEU A 179 17.00 4.75 5.92
CA LEU A 179 17.64 6.05 5.78
C LEU A 179 18.48 6.44 7.00
N LEU A 180 18.00 6.12 8.21
CA LEU A 180 18.71 6.41 9.46
C LEU A 180 19.99 5.57 9.61
N TRP A 181 19.95 4.29 9.23
CA TRP A 181 21.07 3.36 9.43
C TRP A 181 21.84 3.00 8.15
N GLY A 182 21.28 3.21 6.95
CA GLY A 182 21.78 2.67 5.69
C GLY A 182 22.81 3.51 4.93
N GLN A 183 23.51 4.43 5.60
CA GLN A 183 24.46 5.37 4.99
C GLN A 183 25.52 4.67 4.10
N LEU A 184 25.88 3.41 4.41
CA LEU A 184 26.92 2.64 3.74
C LEU A 184 26.45 1.79 2.53
N TYR A 185 25.17 1.41 2.44
CA TYR A 185 24.65 0.51 1.40
C TYR A 185 23.42 1.07 0.67
N ARG A 186 23.47 2.37 0.35
CA ARG A 186 22.35 3.18 -0.13
C ARG A 186 21.58 2.59 -1.33
N ASN A 187 22.28 2.27 -2.42
CA ASN A 187 21.62 1.77 -3.64
C ASN A 187 20.87 0.46 -3.40
N VAL A 188 21.44 -0.41 -2.55
CA VAL A 188 20.80 -1.66 -2.16
C VAL A 188 19.52 -1.38 -1.38
N TYR A 189 19.54 -0.44 -0.43
CA TYR A 189 18.35 -0.06 0.32
C TYR A 189 17.25 0.56 -0.55
N ILE A 190 17.60 1.44 -1.49
CA ILE A 190 16.61 2.04 -2.42
C ILE A 190 15.96 0.96 -3.28
N HIS A 191 16.75 0.04 -3.85
CA HIS A 191 16.19 -1.05 -4.65
C HIS A 191 15.37 -2.03 -3.80
N LEU A 192 15.76 -2.26 -2.55
CA LEU A 192 15.03 -3.11 -1.62
C LEU A 192 13.69 -2.49 -1.21
N THR A 193 13.64 -1.19 -0.91
CA THR A 193 12.38 -0.50 -0.58
C THR A 193 11.44 -0.44 -1.80
N GLN A 194 11.96 -0.13 -2.99
CA GLN A 194 11.17 -0.19 -4.23
C GLN A 194 10.64 -1.60 -4.52
N GLY A 195 11.50 -2.62 -4.37
CA GLY A 195 11.11 -4.03 -4.51
C GLY A 195 10.05 -4.43 -3.50
N PHE A 196 10.17 -3.96 -2.25
CA PHE A 196 9.19 -4.20 -1.21
C PHE A 196 7.83 -3.57 -1.55
N VAL A 197 7.79 -2.30 -1.98
CA VAL A 197 6.54 -1.64 -2.39
C VAL A 197 5.92 -2.35 -3.62
N CYS A 198 6.73 -2.87 -4.52
CA CYS A 198 6.26 -3.71 -5.63
C CYS A 198 5.62 -5.02 -5.12
N LEU A 199 6.26 -5.72 -4.20
CA LEU A 199 5.72 -6.95 -3.63
C LEU A 199 4.44 -6.70 -2.81
N SER A 200 4.38 -5.60 -2.05
CA SER A 200 3.21 -5.24 -1.24
C SER A 200 2.00 -4.92 -2.13
N THR A 201 2.20 -4.20 -3.25
CA THR A 201 1.15 -3.91 -4.24
C THR A 201 0.65 -5.18 -4.91
N ILE A 202 1.54 -6.10 -5.29
CA ILE A 202 1.15 -7.41 -5.85
C ILE A 202 0.30 -8.20 -4.85
N GLN A 203 0.74 -8.26 -3.59
CA GLN A 203 0.05 -9.00 -2.53
C GLN A 203 -1.34 -8.41 -2.24
N ALA A 204 -1.44 -7.08 -2.14
CA ALA A 204 -2.71 -6.39 -1.92
C ALA A 204 -3.70 -6.67 -3.06
N LEU A 205 -3.24 -6.58 -4.31
CA LEU A 205 -4.07 -6.83 -5.50
C LEU A 205 -4.46 -8.30 -5.67
N ARG A 206 -3.59 -9.23 -5.26
CA ARG A 206 -3.90 -10.66 -5.18
C ARG A 206 -5.00 -10.93 -4.16
N VAL A 207 -4.96 -10.28 -3.01
CA VAL A 207 -5.99 -10.41 -1.96
C VAL A 207 -7.34 -9.83 -2.41
N VAL A 208 -7.35 -8.76 -3.20
CA VAL A 208 -8.59 -8.24 -3.81
C VAL A 208 -9.17 -9.24 -4.82
N ASN A 209 -8.32 -9.91 -5.61
CA ASN A 209 -8.72 -10.86 -6.63
C ASN A 209 -8.90 -12.28 -6.10
N GLN A 210 -9.80 -12.47 -5.13
CA GLN A 210 -9.99 -13.77 -4.44
C GLN A 210 -10.57 -14.89 -5.31
N ARG A 211 -11.14 -14.58 -6.48
CA ARG A 211 -12.04 -15.52 -7.18
C ARG A 211 -11.32 -16.52 -8.08
N LYS A 212 -10.09 -16.23 -8.52
CA LYS A 212 -9.19 -17.15 -9.24
C LYS A 212 -7.74 -16.72 -8.98
N TYR A 213 -6.88 -17.68 -8.64
CA TYR A 213 -5.42 -17.56 -8.41
C TYR A 213 -4.61 -17.01 -9.61
N ASN A 214 -5.23 -16.29 -10.55
CA ASN A 214 -4.56 -15.61 -11.64
C ASN A 214 -3.85 -14.36 -11.10
N THR A 215 -2.69 -14.60 -10.51
CA THR A 215 -1.72 -13.58 -10.09
C THR A 215 -1.19 -12.77 -11.28
N PHE A 216 -1.32 -13.31 -12.50
CA PHE A 216 -0.91 -12.67 -13.76
C PHE A 216 -1.40 -11.23 -13.90
N TRP A 217 -2.69 -10.96 -13.69
CA TRP A 217 -3.24 -9.61 -13.82
C TRP A 217 -2.75 -8.64 -12.76
N ALA A 218 -2.49 -9.13 -11.54
CA ALA A 218 -1.92 -8.31 -10.47
C ALA A 218 -0.47 -7.92 -10.83
N VAL A 219 0.33 -8.88 -11.28
CA VAL A 219 1.72 -8.64 -11.71
C VAL A 219 1.78 -7.69 -12.91
N LEU A 220 0.95 -7.90 -13.93
CA LEU A 220 0.86 -6.98 -15.07
C LEU A 220 0.50 -5.56 -14.64
N ALA A 221 -0.53 -5.39 -13.80
CA ALA A 221 -0.95 -4.07 -13.32
C ALA A 221 0.19 -3.35 -12.58
N VAL A 222 0.96 -4.09 -11.78
CA VAL A 222 2.08 -3.54 -11.03
C VAL A 222 3.25 -3.19 -11.96
N ILE A 223 3.62 -4.06 -12.89
CA ILE A 223 4.70 -3.76 -13.87
C ILE A 223 4.37 -2.51 -14.69
N PHE A 224 3.15 -2.43 -15.23
CA PHE A 224 2.71 -1.25 -15.96
C PHE A 224 2.67 -0.02 -15.05
N GLY A 225 2.17 -0.15 -13.82
CA GLY A 225 2.12 0.93 -12.84
C GLY A 225 3.49 1.51 -12.52
N PHE A 226 4.44 0.66 -12.12
CA PHE A 226 5.81 1.08 -11.79
C PHE A 226 6.55 1.64 -13.00
N SER A 227 6.38 1.04 -14.18
CA SER A 227 7.00 1.57 -15.40
C SER A 227 6.48 2.98 -15.73
N ALA A 228 5.17 3.21 -15.59
CA ALA A 228 4.56 4.52 -15.80
C ALA A 228 5.04 5.54 -14.75
N GLN A 229 5.13 5.12 -13.48
CA GLN A 229 5.67 5.97 -12.40
C GLN A 229 7.10 6.44 -12.71
N MET A 230 7.99 5.52 -13.11
CA MET A 230 9.38 5.85 -13.43
C MET A 230 9.48 6.85 -14.60
N VAL A 231 8.67 6.67 -15.65
CA VAL A 231 8.66 7.59 -16.81
C VAL A 231 8.16 8.98 -16.41
N VAL A 232 7.10 9.06 -15.60
CA VAL A 232 6.55 10.34 -15.13
C VAL A 232 7.52 11.04 -14.21
N SER A 233 8.11 10.31 -13.25
CA SER A 233 9.09 10.84 -12.30
C SER A 233 10.32 11.40 -13.03
N SER A 234 10.87 10.66 -14.00
CA SER A 234 11.99 11.13 -14.83
C SER A 234 11.66 12.41 -15.60
N LYS A 235 10.47 12.50 -16.19
CA LYS A 235 10.03 13.72 -16.89
C LYS A 235 9.83 14.90 -15.94
N MET A 236 9.28 14.67 -14.76
CA MET A 236 9.09 15.73 -13.76
C MET A 236 10.43 16.26 -13.26
N HIS A 237 11.40 15.39 -12.98
CA HIS A 237 12.74 15.82 -12.60
C HIS A 237 13.43 16.63 -13.69
N TYR A 238 13.25 16.29 -14.97
CA TYR A 238 13.77 17.09 -16.09
C TYR A 238 13.09 18.46 -16.23
N TRP A 239 11.80 18.56 -15.93
CA TRP A 239 11.07 19.85 -16.00
C TRP A 239 11.33 20.77 -14.81
N LEU A 240 11.69 20.19 -13.65
CA LEU A 240 11.90 20.91 -12.41
C LEU A 240 13.37 21.28 -12.15
N GLY A 241 14.33 20.66 -12.86
CA GLY A 241 15.76 20.95 -12.80
C GLY A 241 16.21 21.84 -13.95
#